data_AF-A0A523PSW3-F1
#
_entry.id   AF-A0A523PSW3-F1
#
_cell.length_a   1.000
_cell.length_b   1.000
_cell.length_c   1.000
_cell.angle_alpha   90.00
_cell.angle_beta   90.00
_cell.angle_gamma   90.00
#
_symmetry.space_group_name_H-M   'P 1'
#
loop_
_entity.id
_entity.type
_entity.pdbx_description
1 polymer ?
#
loop_
_entity_poly.entity_id
_entity_poly.type
_entity_poly.pdbx_seq_one_letter_code
_entity_poly.pdbx_strand_id
1 'polypeptide(L)'
;MVDGGTVRLPRIVGQGRALEIILTGRKVPAEECERIGLCEYIVEDGLSREKAEELAKQIAQFPQTCVRADRHSTIQQYGLSVRDAMTQEWHNGRRALIEEGIAGAAKFKQGDGKEDG
;
A
#
# COMPACT_ATOMS: atom_id res chain seq x y z
N MET A 1 2.30 25.12 6.12
CA MET A 1 1.62 23.81 6.11
C MET A 1 1.20 23.49 4.67
N VAL A 2 2.10 22.82 3.93
CA VAL A 2 1.88 22.31 2.54
C VAL A 2 2.66 20.99 2.40
N ASP A 3 2.50 20.11 3.37
CA ASP A 3 3.10 18.78 3.47
C ASP A 3 2.16 17.67 2.94
N GLY A 4 0.93 18.03 2.59
CA GLY A 4 -0.10 17.12 2.10
C GLY A 4 -0.90 16.44 3.22
N GLY A 5 -0.71 16.83 4.49
CA GLY A 5 -1.44 16.25 5.62
C GLY A 5 -2.96 16.37 5.49
N THR A 6 -3.46 17.52 5.02
CA THR A 6 -4.89 17.76 4.78
C THR A 6 -5.49 16.95 3.62
N VAL A 7 -4.65 16.33 2.78
CA VAL A 7 -5.08 15.50 1.65
C VAL A 7 -4.94 14.01 1.96
N ARG A 8 -3.80 13.60 2.54
CA ARG A 8 -3.48 12.20 2.76
C ARG A 8 -4.09 11.65 4.05
N LEU A 9 -4.06 12.42 5.15
CA LEU A 9 -4.55 11.93 6.43
C LEU A 9 -6.02 11.50 6.38
N PRO A 10 -6.96 12.28 5.79
CA PRO A 10 -8.36 11.84 5.67
C PRO A 10 -8.55 10.56 4.84
N ARG A 11 -7.64 10.27 3.90
CA ARG A 11 -7.68 9.04 3.08
C ARG A 11 -7.18 7.81 3.83
N ILE A 12 -6.32 8.02 4.83
CA ILE A 12 -5.72 6.94 5.64
C ILE A 12 -6.63 6.62 6.83
N VAL A 13 -6.99 7.63 7.64
CA VAL A 13 -7.67 7.42 8.93
C VAL A 13 -9.16 7.82 8.91
N GLY A 14 -9.67 8.23 7.75
CA GLY A 14 -11.02 8.80 7.60
C GLY A 14 -11.12 10.27 7.99
N GLN A 15 -12.11 10.97 7.43
CA GLN A 15 -12.26 12.43 7.58
C GLN A 15 -12.47 12.87 9.04
N GLY A 16 -13.30 12.15 9.81
CA GLY A 16 -13.60 12.52 11.19
C GLY A 16 -12.36 12.52 12.09
N ARG A 17 -11.57 11.45 12.06
CA ARG A 17 -10.33 11.32 12.83
C ARG A 17 -9.28 12.32 12.35
N ALA A 18 -9.18 12.52 11.04
CA ALA A 18 -8.25 13.49 10.47
C ALA A 18 -8.55 14.92 10.95
N LEU A 19 -9.81 15.35 10.93
CA LEU A 19 -10.19 16.68 11.41
C LEU A 19 -9.90 16.88 12.90
N GLU A 20 -10.17 15.87 13.73
CA GLU A 20 -9.86 15.91 15.16
C GLU A 20 -8.36 16.11 15.41
N ILE A 21 -7.49 15.33 14.75
CA ILE A 21 -6.03 15.46 14.87
C ILE A 21 -5.54 16.81 14.33
N ILE A 22 -6.01 17.22 13.13
CA ILE A 22 -5.55 18.45 12.46
C ILE A 22 -5.94 19.70 13.26
N LEU A 23 -7.16 19.76 13.78
CA LEU A 23 -7.68 20.95 14.46
C LEU A 23 -7.18 21.06 15.90
N THR A 24 -6.94 19.94 16.59
CA THR A 24 -6.43 19.96 17.97
C THR A 24 -4.90 20.02 18.03
N GLY A 25 -4.20 19.53 17.00
CA GLY A 25 -2.74 19.41 17.00
C GLY A 25 -2.20 18.45 18.07
N ARG A 26 -3.04 17.58 18.64
CA ARG A 26 -2.62 16.67 19.71
C ARG A 26 -1.62 15.63 19.18
N LYS A 27 -0.84 15.07 20.11
CA LYS A 27 -0.05 13.86 19.82
C LYS A 27 -0.97 12.64 19.72
N VAL A 28 -0.62 11.73 18.82
CA VAL A 28 -1.31 10.45 18.64
C VAL A 28 -0.36 9.33 19.08
N PRO A 29 -0.67 8.61 20.17
CA PRO A 29 0.14 7.48 20.66
C PRO A 29 0.18 6.32 19.66
N ALA A 30 1.19 5.46 19.75
CA ALA A 30 1.40 4.35 18.82
C ALA A 30 0.20 3.39 18.76
N GLU A 31 -0.40 3.06 19.92
CA GLU A 31 -1.57 2.18 19.99
C GLU A 31 -2.79 2.79 19.31
N GLU A 32 -2.94 4.11 19.35
CA GLU A 32 -3.99 4.77 18.60
C GLU A 32 -3.67 4.79 17.11
N CYS A 33 -2.42 5.05 16.72
CA CYS A 33 -2.00 5.04 15.33
C CYS A 33 -2.35 3.71 14.64
N GLU A 34 -2.06 2.57 15.29
CA GLU A 34 -2.37 1.24 14.75
C GLU A 34 -3.89 1.04 14.63
N ARG A 35 -4.63 1.32 15.71
CA ARG A 35 -6.09 1.16 15.75
C ARG A 35 -6.83 1.99 14.70
N ILE A 36 -6.32 3.16 14.32
CA ILE A 36 -6.94 4.03 13.30
C ILE A 36 -6.37 3.82 11.89
N GLY A 37 -5.42 2.90 11.72
CA GLY A 37 -4.76 2.63 10.43
C GLY A 37 -3.75 3.70 10.01
N LEU A 38 -3.25 4.52 10.95
CA LEU A 38 -2.16 5.47 10.67
C LEU A 38 -0.78 4.79 10.62
N CYS A 39 -0.63 3.63 11.26
CA CYS A 39 0.48 2.72 11.06
C CYS A 39 -0.02 1.27 11.07
N GLU A 40 0.73 0.37 10.43
CA GLU A 40 0.35 -1.04 10.29
C GLU A 40 0.95 -1.94 11.37
N TYR A 41 2.03 -1.50 12.03
CA TYR A 41 2.75 -2.28 13.03
C TYR A 41 3.22 -1.42 14.20
N ILE A 42 3.21 -2.01 15.39
CA ILE A 42 3.87 -1.50 16.59
C ILE A 42 4.96 -2.51 16.95
N VAL A 43 6.15 -2.03 17.27
CA VAL A 43 7.31 -2.84 17.67
C VAL A 43 7.96 -2.24 18.90
N GLU A 44 8.82 -3.00 19.56
CA GLU A 44 9.61 -2.49 20.68
C GLU A 44 10.54 -1.33 20.24
N ASP A 45 10.88 -0.47 21.19
CA ASP A 45 11.77 0.67 20.95
C ASP A 45 13.11 0.21 20.37
N GLY A 46 13.51 0.86 19.28
CA GLY A 46 14.75 0.53 18.55
C GLY A 46 14.57 -0.49 17.41
N LEU A 47 13.45 -1.20 17.33
CA LEU A 47 13.23 -2.26 16.32
C LEU A 47 12.49 -1.79 15.05
N SER A 48 12.07 -0.52 14.98
CA SER A 48 11.31 0.01 13.84
C SER A 48 12.02 -0.14 12.50
N ARG A 49 13.33 0.08 12.48
CA ARG A 49 14.15 -0.08 11.28
C ARG A 49 14.24 -1.54 10.84
N GLU A 50 14.44 -2.46 11.78
CA GLU A 50 14.53 -3.89 11.48
C GLU A 50 13.21 -4.38 10.86
N LYS A 51 12.08 -4.02 11.46
CA LYS A 51 10.76 -4.38 10.91
C LYS A 51 10.52 -3.79 9.52
N ALA A 52 10.92 -2.54 9.31
CA ALA A 52 10.82 -1.91 8.00
C ALA A 52 11.68 -2.61 6.93
N GLU A 53 12.91 -3.00 7.28
CA GLU A 53 13.80 -3.75 6.38
C GLU A 53 13.31 -5.18 6.11
N GLU A 54 12.70 -5.84 7.09
CA GLU A 54 12.03 -7.13 6.94
C GLU A 54 10.92 -7.05 5.88
N LEU A 55 10.00 -6.09 6.03
CA LEU A 55 8.90 -5.86 5.08
C LEU A 55 9.42 -5.47 3.69
N ALA A 56 10.44 -4.61 3.62
CA ALA A 56 11.05 -4.23 2.35
C ALA A 56 11.66 -5.43 1.61
N LYS A 57 12.32 -6.34 2.33
CA LYS A 57 12.86 -7.59 1.76
C LYS A 57 11.75 -8.49 1.25
N GLN A 58 10.64 -8.62 1.96
CA GLN A 58 9.47 -9.38 1.51
C GLN A 58 8.90 -8.77 0.22
N ILE A 59 8.66 -7.45 0.19
CA ILE A 59 8.15 -6.75 -1.01
C ILE A 59 9.10 -6.89 -2.20
N ALA A 60 10.41 -6.87 -1.96
CA ALA A 60 11.43 -6.99 -3.00
C ALA A 60 11.48 -8.38 -3.68
N GLN A 61 10.93 -9.42 -3.06
CA GLN A 61 10.88 -10.77 -3.63
C GLN A 61 9.83 -10.89 -4.75
N PHE A 62 8.86 -9.99 -4.81
CA PHE A 62 7.81 -10.03 -5.82
C PHE A 62 8.25 -9.40 -7.15
N PRO A 63 7.61 -9.77 -8.28
CA PRO A 63 7.83 -9.12 -9.56
C PRO A 63 7.57 -7.61 -9.47
N GLN A 64 8.63 -6.82 -9.69
CA GLN A 64 8.60 -5.39 -9.37
C GLN A 64 7.73 -4.59 -10.33
N THR A 65 7.41 -5.11 -11.53
CA THR A 65 6.47 -4.44 -12.42
C THR A 65 5.04 -4.55 -11.90
N CYS A 66 4.62 -5.72 -11.42
CA CYS A 66 3.34 -5.91 -10.71
C CYS A 66 3.22 -4.99 -9.48
N VAL A 67 4.14 -5.09 -8.52
CA VAL A 67 4.08 -4.33 -7.26
C VAL A 67 3.98 -2.83 -7.49
N ARG A 68 4.74 -2.31 -8.47
CA ARG A 68 4.70 -0.88 -8.81
C ARG A 68 3.40 -0.48 -9.48
N ALA A 69 2.84 -1.32 -10.35
CA ALA A 69 1.55 -1.08 -10.99
C ALA A 69 0.42 -1.03 -9.95
N ASP A 70 0.36 -2.00 -9.05
CA ASP A 70 -0.66 -2.08 -7.99
C ASP A 70 -0.59 -0.85 -7.07
N ARG A 71 0.63 -0.49 -6.64
CA ARG A 71 0.85 0.72 -5.84
C ARG A 71 0.39 1.98 -6.58
N HIS A 72 0.66 2.07 -7.88
CA HIS A 72 0.27 3.23 -8.68
C HIS A 72 -1.26 3.36 -8.77
N SER A 73 -1.95 2.26 -9.12
CA SER A 73 -3.42 2.21 -9.22
C SER A 73 -4.09 2.53 -7.88
N THR A 74 -3.58 1.96 -6.78
CA THR A 74 -4.12 2.19 -5.42
C THR A 74 -4.08 3.67 -5.02
N ILE A 75 -3.02 4.39 -5.41
CA ILE A 75 -2.85 5.80 -5.08
C ILE A 75 -3.63 6.69 -6.06
N GLN A 76 -3.68 6.34 -7.34
CA GLN A 76 -4.27 7.21 -8.37
C GLN A 76 -5.78 7.11 -8.48
N GLN A 77 -6.39 6.02 -8.01
CA GLN A 77 -7.85 5.85 -8.08
C GLN A 77 -8.60 6.94 -7.28
N TYR A 78 -7.97 7.58 -6.29
CA TYR A 78 -8.61 8.56 -5.45
C TYR A 78 -9.22 9.71 -6.28
N GLY A 79 -10.54 9.83 -6.24
CA GLY A 79 -11.31 10.85 -6.94
C GLY A 79 -11.84 10.42 -8.32
N LEU A 80 -11.55 9.19 -8.76
CA LEU A 80 -12.12 8.60 -9.96
C LEU A 80 -13.44 7.87 -9.66
N SER A 81 -14.28 7.72 -10.68
CA SER A 81 -15.35 6.74 -10.63
C SER A 81 -14.76 5.32 -10.63
N VAL A 82 -15.52 4.33 -10.15
CA VAL A 82 -15.08 2.92 -10.21
C VAL A 82 -14.71 2.51 -11.64
N ARG A 83 -15.48 2.93 -12.64
CA ARG A 83 -15.21 2.64 -14.06
C ARG A 83 -13.87 3.23 -14.51
N ASP A 84 -13.62 4.49 -14.19
CA ASP A 84 -12.39 5.18 -14.62
C ASP A 84 -11.17 4.62 -13.89
N ALA A 85 -11.32 4.29 -12.60
CA ALA A 85 -10.29 3.62 -11.80
C ALA A 85 -9.92 2.24 -12.38
N MET A 86 -10.92 1.42 -12.75
CA MET A 86 -10.66 0.12 -13.40
C MET A 86 -10.01 0.28 -14.78
N THR A 87 -10.38 1.32 -15.53
CA THR A 87 -9.75 1.64 -16.82
C THR A 87 -8.29 2.03 -16.62
N GLN A 88 -8.00 2.87 -15.63
CA GLN A 88 -6.65 3.26 -15.26
C GLN A 88 -5.82 2.07 -14.76
N GLU A 89 -6.39 1.23 -13.91
CA GLU A 89 -5.77 -0.01 -13.41
C GLU A 89 -5.34 -0.92 -14.56
N TRP A 90 -6.22 -1.12 -15.54
CA TRP A 90 -5.89 -1.88 -16.76
C TRP A 90 -4.65 -1.32 -17.47
N HIS A 91 -4.59 0.00 -17.65
CA HIS A 91 -3.44 0.65 -18.31
C HIS A 91 -2.15 0.50 -17.51
N ASN A 92 -2.22 0.62 -16.18
CA ASN A 92 -1.08 0.45 -15.27
C ASN A 92 -0.57 -1.00 -15.26
N GLY A 93 -1.49 -1.97 -15.22
CA GLY A 93 -1.19 -3.40 -15.10
C GLY A 93 -0.80 -4.08 -16.42
N ARG A 94 -1.15 -3.51 -17.58
CA ARG A 94 -0.91 -4.15 -18.89
C ARG A 94 0.55 -4.55 -19.13
N ARG A 95 1.50 -3.72 -18.69
CA ARG A 95 2.93 -4.04 -18.83
C ARG A 95 3.32 -5.23 -17.97
N ALA A 96 2.88 -5.26 -16.71
CA ALA A 96 3.11 -6.36 -15.78
C ALA A 96 2.52 -7.69 -16.32
N LEU A 97 1.31 -7.63 -16.89
CA LEU A 97 0.67 -8.80 -17.51
C LEU A 97 1.50 -9.40 -18.65
N ILE A 98 2.06 -8.56 -19.51
CA ILE A 98 2.85 -9.00 -20.68
C ILE A 98 4.22 -9.52 -20.24
N GLU A 99 4.93 -8.77 -19.39
CA GLU A 99 6.32 -9.07 -19.01
C GLU A 99 6.42 -10.21 -17.99
N GLU A 100 5.50 -10.26 -17.02
CA GLU A 100 5.61 -11.12 -15.83
C GLU A 100 4.44 -12.12 -15.75
N GLY A 101 3.23 -11.76 -16.20
CA GLY A 101 2.04 -12.60 -16.13
C GLY A 101 2.11 -13.88 -16.98
N ILE A 102 2.69 -13.81 -18.17
CA ILE A 102 2.86 -14.99 -19.05
C ILE A 102 3.86 -15.99 -18.45
N ALA A 103 4.99 -15.50 -17.95
CA ALA A 103 6.00 -16.34 -17.30
C ALA A 103 5.50 -16.91 -15.96
N GLY A 104 4.77 -16.11 -15.17
CA GLY A 104 4.14 -16.53 -13.92
C GLY A 104 3.06 -17.60 -14.12
N ALA A 105 2.17 -17.42 -15.10
CA ALA A 105 1.14 -18.42 -15.45
C ALA A 105 1.76 -19.73 -15.93
N ALA A 106 2.88 -19.67 -16.67
CA ALA A 106 3.61 -20.86 -17.11
C ALA A 106 4.25 -21.62 -15.95
N LYS A 107 4.80 -20.93 -14.93
CA LYS A 107 5.33 -21.55 -13.70
C LYS A 107 4.22 -22.14 -12.82
N PHE A 108 3.10 -21.44 -12.69
CA PHE A 108 1.92 -21.91 -11.95
C PHE A 108 1.36 -23.21 -12.55
N LYS A 109 1.26 -23.29 -13.89
CA LYS A 109 0.84 -24.50 -14.61
C LYS A 109 1.81 -25.69 -14.43
N GLN A 110 3.08 -25.43 -14.11
CA GLN A 110 4.11 -26.46 -13.88
C GLN A 110 4.16 -26.97 -12.43
N GLY A 111 3.30 -26.46 -11.54
CA GLY A 111 3.22 -26.93 -10.15
C GLY A 111 4.19 -26.25 -9.18
N ASP A 112 4.90 -25.20 -9.63
CA ASP A 112 5.76 -24.37 -8.77
C ASP A 112 4.97 -23.29 -8.01
N GLY A 113 3.64 -23.28 -8.13
CA GLY A 113 2.77 -22.51 -7.24
C GLY A 113 2.63 -23.20 -5.90
N LYS A 114 3.73 -23.40 -5.17
CA LYS A 114 3.66 -23.96 -3.82
C LYS A 114 3.27 -22.89 -2.81
N GLU A 115 2.23 -23.24 -2.07
CA GLU A 115 1.94 -22.86 -0.70
C GLU A 115 3.25 -22.64 0.09
N ASP A 116 3.41 -21.45 0.67
CA ASP A 116 4.35 -21.20 1.75
C ASP A 116 3.71 -20.14 2.68
N GLY A 117 3.05 -20.62 3.76
CA GLY A 117 2.60 -19.83 4.91
C GLY A 117 1.09 -19.79 5.14
#